data_AF-A0A101CVE8-F1
#
_entry.id   AF-A0A101CVE8-F1
#
_cell.length_a   1.000
_cell.length_b   1.000
_cell.length_c   1.000
_cell.angle_alpha   90.00
_cell.angle_beta   90.00
_cell.angle_gamma   90.00
#
_symmetry.space_group_name_H-M   'P 1'
#
loop_
_entity.id
_entity.type
_entity.pdbx_description
1 polymer ?
#
loop_
_entity_poly.entity_id
_entity_poly.type
_entity_poly.pdbx_seq_one_letter_code
_entity_poly.pdbx_strand_id
1 'polypeptide(L)'
;MANHQKDFLFVLIKSLSKSEKRQFKIFASRLETSSNTKFIELFNILDKSETYDEKLILKSGIIKKIQLSNLKSYLYKQILVSIRLNIPSQNIRYQLREQIDFAGILYNKGLYKQSLKILDKTKMIALENDEKYMAYEIVEFEKLIESQYITRSIQGRADELVIQAKELNYRNTISSKLSNLSLQLYGIMLKTGYVKNDEEYKSIDDYFNKHIAKLDETKFGFREKYWFYNANLWRSFLVQDFLASYKYAYKWVTLFYDNPNMIYQNPVFFLKGNHYFLESLYMLKYKSNFKKYLSLLEQTIQDDKFPVNDNIASLSFLYIYNNKLNLHILEGTFAESEYLIPEILDKIKLHSEHLDEHHEMLFFYKIASIYFGNEKYTECIFYLDKIINNKNLSMREDLMCFARLLSLIAHYELGKDYYLENHLKSTYKFLLKMNDLHEVQKEIIKFLRNLNNFYPADIKKEFKKMHARFVELEKNTYEKRAFLYLDIISWLESKIENRKIADIIKEKAKLNSR
;
A
#
# COMPACT_ATOMS: atom_id res chain seq x y z
N MET A 1 16.82 -14.33 -7.03
CA MET A 1 17.13 -13.73 -8.34
C MET A 1 17.96 -12.48 -8.08
N ALA A 2 18.98 -12.22 -8.89
CA ALA A 2 19.99 -11.20 -8.62
C ALA A 2 19.38 -9.79 -8.58
N ASN A 3 19.78 -9.02 -7.56
CA ASN A 3 19.60 -7.57 -7.49
C ASN A 3 20.24 -6.92 -8.73
N HIS A 4 19.46 -6.77 -9.81
CA HIS A 4 19.71 -5.69 -10.74
C HIS A 4 19.35 -4.42 -9.99
N GLN A 5 20.36 -3.77 -9.42
CA GLN A 5 20.28 -2.36 -9.10
C GLN A 5 20.11 -1.66 -10.45
N LYS A 6 18.84 -1.49 -10.87
CA LYS A 6 18.51 -0.94 -12.19
C LYS A 6 19.04 0.48 -12.25
N ASP A 7 19.74 0.81 -13.33
CA ASP A 7 20.24 2.17 -13.55
C ASP A 7 19.05 3.15 -13.54
N PHE A 8 19.10 4.17 -12.67
CA PHE A 8 17.97 5.07 -12.44
C PHE A 8 17.53 5.81 -13.71
N LEU A 9 18.46 6.15 -14.59
CA LEU A 9 18.14 6.78 -15.86
C LEU A 9 17.43 5.80 -16.79
N PHE A 10 17.90 4.57 -16.86
CA PHE A 10 17.23 3.54 -17.66
C PHE A 10 15.79 3.32 -17.19
N VAL A 11 15.54 3.22 -15.89
CA VAL A 11 14.20 3.08 -15.31
C VAL A 11 13.31 4.27 -15.71
N LEU A 12 13.81 5.50 -15.56
CA LEU A 12 13.07 6.70 -15.94
C LEU A 12 12.73 6.72 -17.44
N ILE A 13 13.67 6.37 -18.32
CA ILE A 13 13.41 6.32 -19.77
C ILE A 13 12.33 5.29 -20.10
N LYS A 14 12.33 4.14 -19.40
CA LYS A 14 11.36 3.07 -19.61
C LYS A 14 9.97 3.39 -19.07
N SER A 15 9.85 4.23 -18.05
CA SER A 15 8.55 4.70 -17.55
C SER A 15 7.89 5.74 -18.47
N LEU A 16 8.61 6.37 -19.39
CA LEU A 16 8.01 7.37 -20.28
C LEU A 16 7.01 6.75 -21.27
N SER A 17 5.83 7.37 -21.37
CA SER A 17 4.87 7.09 -22.44
C SER A 17 5.42 7.45 -23.82
N LYS A 18 4.80 6.90 -24.88
CA LYS A 18 5.15 7.26 -26.28
C LYS A 18 5.05 8.77 -26.53
N SER A 19 4.05 9.43 -25.93
CA SER A 19 3.87 10.88 -25.98
C SER A 19 5.01 11.64 -25.28
N GLU A 20 5.39 11.24 -24.07
CA GLU A 20 6.47 11.89 -23.32
C GLU A 20 7.82 11.70 -24.02
N LYS A 21 8.10 10.52 -24.57
CA LYS A 21 9.31 10.27 -25.37
C LYS A 21 9.37 11.17 -26.60
N ARG A 22 8.24 11.36 -27.29
CA ARG A 22 8.14 12.27 -28.43
C ARG A 22 8.35 13.73 -28.00
N GLN A 23 7.70 14.17 -26.93
CA GLN A 23 7.86 15.52 -26.39
C GLN A 23 9.30 15.79 -25.97
N PHE A 24 9.97 14.83 -25.31
CA PHE A 24 11.37 14.94 -24.95
C PHE A 24 12.27 15.10 -26.18
N LYS A 25 12.05 14.34 -27.25
CA LYS A 25 12.82 14.50 -28.51
C LYS A 25 12.65 15.90 -29.12
N ILE A 26 11.43 16.46 -29.10
CA ILE A 26 11.15 17.83 -29.57
C ILE A 26 11.80 18.89 -28.65
N PHE A 27 11.74 18.68 -27.34
CA PHE A 27 12.40 19.55 -26.37
C PHE A 27 13.91 19.55 -26.58
N ALA A 28 14.50 18.36 -26.74
CA ALA A 28 15.93 18.18 -26.93
C ALA A 28 16.43 18.77 -28.25
N SER A 29 15.63 18.74 -29.33
CA SER A 29 16.03 19.32 -30.62
C SER A 29 16.09 20.85 -30.61
N ARG A 30 15.46 21.52 -29.63
CA ARG A 30 15.49 23.00 -29.49
C ARG A 30 16.70 23.50 -28.71
N LEU A 31 17.41 22.61 -28.01
CA LEU A 31 18.67 22.93 -27.38
C LEU A 31 19.72 22.86 -28.51
N GLU A 32 20.24 24.00 -28.99
CA GLU A 32 21.19 24.04 -30.12
C GLU A 32 22.65 24.05 -29.63
N THR A 33 23.23 22.88 -29.30
CA THR A 33 24.67 22.74 -29.04
C THR A 33 25.21 21.36 -29.43
N SER A 34 26.50 21.27 -29.77
CA SER A 34 27.18 20.02 -30.17
C SER A 34 27.22 18.93 -29.07
N SER A 35 27.02 19.30 -27.81
CA SER A 35 26.80 18.37 -26.70
C SER A 35 25.47 17.61 -26.80
N ASN A 36 24.52 18.11 -27.59
CA ASN A 36 23.14 17.63 -27.56
C ASN A 36 22.91 16.38 -28.40
N THR A 37 23.71 16.20 -29.44
CA THR A 37 23.72 14.97 -30.24
C THR A 37 24.06 13.75 -29.36
N LYS A 38 25.03 13.89 -28.46
CA LYS A 38 25.51 12.78 -27.61
C LYS A 38 24.48 12.31 -26.57
N PHE A 39 23.75 13.22 -25.92
CA PHE A 39 22.74 12.79 -24.95
C PHE A 39 21.45 12.29 -25.62
N ILE A 40 21.07 12.84 -26.78
CA ILE A 40 19.93 12.33 -27.56
C ILE A 40 20.22 10.91 -28.04
N GLU A 41 21.45 10.65 -28.45
CA GLU A 41 21.88 9.31 -28.81
C GLU A 41 21.88 8.35 -27.61
N LEU A 42 22.40 8.77 -26.46
CA LEU A 42 22.29 7.99 -25.22
C LEU A 42 20.83 7.63 -24.90
N PHE A 43 19.92 8.61 -25.04
CA PHE A 43 18.49 8.38 -24.86
C PHE A 43 17.97 7.32 -25.85
N ASN A 44 18.29 7.43 -27.14
CA ASN A 44 17.84 6.49 -28.15
C ASN A 44 18.39 5.06 -27.95
N ILE A 45 19.64 4.93 -27.50
CA ILE A 45 20.23 3.63 -27.15
C ILE A 45 19.44 3.01 -25.99
N LEU A 46 19.29 3.75 -24.89
CA LEU A 46 18.59 3.26 -23.70
C LEU A 46 17.10 2.99 -23.94
N ASP A 47 16.43 3.80 -24.76
CA ASP A 47 15.03 3.62 -25.13
C ASP A 47 14.81 2.30 -25.91
N LYS A 48 15.75 1.94 -26.80
CA LYS A 48 15.69 0.71 -27.60
C LYS A 48 16.13 -0.55 -26.83
N SER A 49 17.01 -0.43 -25.86
CA SER A 49 17.54 -1.59 -25.11
C SER A 49 16.49 -2.23 -24.21
N GLU A 50 16.38 -3.57 -24.19
CA GLU A 50 15.48 -4.27 -23.26
C GLU A 50 16.01 -4.26 -21.81
N THR A 51 17.33 -4.35 -21.66
CA THR A 51 18.02 -4.31 -20.37
C THR A 51 19.12 -3.26 -20.38
N TYR A 52 19.46 -2.72 -19.21
CA TYR A 52 20.59 -1.83 -19.07
C TYR A 52 21.91 -2.59 -19.30
N ASP A 53 22.68 -2.21 -20.32
CA ASP A 53 24.04 -2.69 -20.58
C ASP A 53 24.98 -1.54 -20.98
N GLU A 54 25.94 -1.24 -20.11
CA GLU A 54 26.95 -0.21 -20.34
C GLU A 54 27.83 -0.50 -21.56
N LYS A 55 28.09 -1.79 -21.85
CA LYS A 55 28.95 -2.18 -22.97
C LYS A 55 28.30 -1.82 -24.31
N LEU A 56 26.98 -1.91 -24.42
CA LEU A 56 26.25 -1.47 -25.62
C LEU A 56 26.38 0.05 -25.85
N ILE A 57 26.35 0.83 -24.76
CA ILE A 57 26.51 2.29 -24.84
C ILE A 57 27.91 2.63 -25.34
N LEU A 58 28.95 2.00 -24.79
CA LEU A 58 30.34 2.26 -25.18
C LEU A 58 30.68 1.77 -26.60
N LYS A 59 30.03 0.71 -27.08
CA LYS A 59 30.16 0.20 -28.45
C LYS A 59 29.68 1.18 -29.52
N SER A 60 28.82 2.15 -29.18
CA SER A 60 28.40 3.20 -30.12
C SER A 60 29.57 4.07 -30.62
N GLY A 61 30.70 4.09 -29.90
CA GLY A 61 31.91 4.86 -30.26
C GLY A 61 31.78 6.37 -30.03
N ILE A 62 30.57 6.89 -29.83
CA ILE A 62 30.29 8.34 -29.73
C ILE A 62 30.41 8.84 -28.27
N ILE A 63 30.20 7.94 -27.31
CA ILE A 63 30.25 8.24 -25.87
C ILE A 63 31.48 7.57 -25.24
N LYS A 64 32.42 8.40 -24.76
CA LYS A 64 33.59 7.91 -24.00
C LYS A 64 33.18 7.53 -22.57
N LYS A 65 33.81 6.49 -22.01
CA LYS A 65 33.55 6.02 -20.62
C LYS A 65 33.64 7.14 -19.58
N ILE A 66 34.62 8.03 -19.71
CA ILE A 66 34.83 9.17 -18.80
C ILE A 66 33.64 10.15 -18.83
N GLN A 67 32.95 10.27 -19.97
CA GLN A 67 31.84 11.20 -20.17
C GLN A 67 30.49 10.59 -19.75
N LEU A 68 30.38 9.27 -19.63
CA LEU A 68 29.12 8.57 -19.46
C LEU A 68 28.37 9.00 -18.18
N SER A 69 29.06 9.08 -17.04
CA SER A 69 28.43 9.48 -15.77
C SER A 69 27.80 10.87 -15.83
N ASN A 70 28.53 11.84 -16.42
CA ASN A 70 28.05 13.22 -16.59
C ASN A 70 26.90 13.29 -17.60
N LEU A 71 26.99 12.56 -18.71
CA LEU A 71 25.94 12.50 -19.72
C LEU A 71 24.66 11.88 -19.17
N LYS A 72 24.76 10.84 -18.34
CA LYS A 72 23.61 10.24 -17.67
C LYS A 72 22.92 11.22 -16.73
N SER A 73 23.69 11.86 -15.86
CA SER A 73 23.17 12.86 -14.91
C SER A 73 22.50 14.04 -15.64
N TYR A 74 23.11 14.51 -16.74
CA TYR A 74 22.55 15.56 -17.56
C TYR A 74 21.26 15.12 -18.27
N LEU A 75 21.26 13.96 -18.92
CA LEU A 75 20.09 13.41 -19.60
C LEU A 75 18.93 13.22 -18.62
N TYR A 76 19.19 12.65 -17.45
CA TYR A 76 18.19 12.49 -16.39
C TYR A 76 17.53 13.83 -16.03
N LYS A 77 18.34 14.87 -15.80
CA LYS A 77 17.84 16.22 -15.51
C LYS A 77 17.01 16.79 -16.66
N GLN A 78 17.46 16.65 -17.91
CA GLN A 78 16.73 17.18 -19.08
C GLN A 78 15.41 16.47 -19.31
N ILE A 79 15.34 15.15 -19.07
CA ILE A 79 14.06 14.41 -19.13
C ILE A 79 13.09 14.99 -18.10
N LEU A 80 13.51 15.17 -16.85
CA LEU A 80 12.64 15.75 -15.81
C LEU A 80 12.17 17.17 -16.14
N VAL A 81 13.04 18.01 -16.70
CA VAL A 81 12.65 19.36 -17.15
C VAL A 81 11.62 19.28 -18.27
N SER A 82 11.85 18.43 -19.27
CA SER A 82 10.90 18.23 -20.36
C SER A 82 9.54 17.74 -19.87
N ILE A 83 9.51 16.81 -18.91
CA ILE A 83 8.26 16.34 -18.31
C ILE A 83 7.58 17.50 -17.60
N ARG A 84 8.29 18.25 -16.74
CA ARG A 84 7.75 19.40 -15.99
C ARG A 84 7.06 20.41 -16.91
N LEU A 85 7.64 20.71 -18.06
CA LEU A 85 7.09 21.66 -19.04
C LEU A 85 5.81 21.15 -19.73
N ASN A 86 5.56 19.84 -19.70
CA ASN A 86 4.41 19.20 -20.34
C ASN A 86 3.45 18.57 -19.32
N ILE A 87 3.63 18.83 -18.01
CA ILE A 87 2.68 18.35 -17.00
C ILE A 87 1.31 18.95 -17.32
N PRO A 88 0.25 18.13 -17.41
CA PRO A 88 -1.09 18.63 -17.65
C PRO A 88 -1.42 19.73 -16.63
N SER A 89 -2.01 20.82 -17.11
CA SER A 89 -2.45 21.93 -16.27
C SER A 89 -3.40 21.49 -15.15
N GLN A 90 -3.94 20.28 -15.18
CA GLN A 90 -4.91 19.77 -14.21
C GLN A 90 -4.33 19.48 -12.82
N ASN A 91 -3.00 19.37 -12.64
CA ASN A 91 -2.45 19.10 -11.30
C ASN A 91 -2.29 20.38 -10.48
N ILE A 92 -3.20 20.57 -9.52
CA ILE A 92 -3.30 21.76 -8.67
C ILE A 92 -2.00 22.08 -7.92
N ARG A 93 -1.24 21.07 -7.45
CA ARG A 93 0.01 21.30 -6.72
C ARG A 93 1.11 21.89 -7.60
N TYR A 94 1.16 21.52 -8.88
CA TYR A 94 2.11 22.12 -9.81
C TYR A 94 1.70 23.54 -10.15
N GLN A 95 0.41 23.79 -10.36
CA GLN A 95 -0.10 25.15 -10.56
C GLN A 95 0.24 26.06 -9.38
N LEU A 96 -0.03 25.62 -8.14
CA LEU A 96 0.26 26.40 -6.94
C LEU A 96 1.75 26.74 -6.83
N ARG A 97 2.64 25.77 -7.04
CA ARG A 97 4.10 26.00 -7.04
C ARG A 97 4.54 26.97 -8.13
N GLU A 98 3.99 26.84 -9.33
CA GLU A 98 4.30 27.75 -10.44
C GLU A 98 3.88 29.19 -10.12
N GLN A 99 2.69 29.38 -9.54
CA GLN A 99 2.24 30.72 -9.15
C GLN A 99 3.10 31.32 -8.03
N ILE A 100 3.56 30.51 -7.06
CA ILE A 100 4.53 30.93 -6.04
C ILE A 100 5.85 31.35 -6.71
N ASP A 101 6.36 30.57 -7.69
CA ASP A 101 7.56 30.92 -8.46
C ASP A 101 7.37 32.25 -9.21
N PHE A 102 6.22 32.48 -9.86
CA PHE A 102 5.91 33.74 -10.54
C PHE A 102 5.85 34.93 -9.58
N ALA A 103 5.23 34.76 -8.41
CA ALA A 103 5.26 35.77 -7.36
C ALA A 103 6.69 36.09 -6.91
N GLY A 104 7.55 35.06 -6.81
CA GLY A 104 9.00 35.19 -6.55
C GLY A 104 9.73 36.02 -7.61
N ILE A 105 9.49 35.74 -8.89
CA ILE A 105 10.09 36.47 -10.00
C ILE A 105 9.69 37.95 -9.98
N LEU A 106 8.40 38.25 -9.74
CA LEU A 106 7.90 39.61 -9.66
C LEU A 106 8.48 40.35 -8.45
N TYR A 107 8.56 39.68 -7.30
CA TYR A 107 9.21 40.20 -6.10
C TYR A 107 10.67 40.58 -6.37
N ASN A 108 11.45 39.69 -6.98
CA ASN A 108 12.86 39.94 -7.32
C ASN A 108 13.04 41.09 -8.34
N LYS A 109 12.00 41.42 -9.11
CA LYS A 109 11.96 42.58 -10.02
C LYS A 109 11.44 43.85 -9.36
N GLY A 110 11.14 43.84 -8.06
CA GLY A 110 10.59 44.97 -7.32
C GLY A 110 9.10 45.23 -7.57
N LEU A 111 8.37 44.31 -8.21
CA LEU A 111 6.97 44.45 -8.59
C LEU A 111 6.03 43.93 -7.50
N TYR A 112 6.14 44.46 -6.27
CA TYR A 112 5.48 43.92 -5.07
C TYR A 112 3.96 43.81 -5.17
N LYS A 113 3.26 44.83 -5.69
CA LYS A 113 1.80 44.79 -5.85
C LYS A 113 1.34 43.68 -6.80
N GLN A 114 2.13 43.38 -7.84
CA GLN A 114 1.82 42.29 -8.77
C GLN A 114 2.08 40.93 -8.12
N SER A 115 3.17 40.82 -7.36
CA SER A 115 3.50 39.64 -6.56
C SER A 115 2.38 39.32 -5.55
N LEU A 116 1.96 40.30 -4.74
CA LEU A 116 0.87 40.16 -3.76
C LEU A 116 -0.45 39.73 -4.41
N LYS A 117 -0.79 40.29 -5.57
CA LYS A 117 -2.01 39.89 -6.30
C LYS A 117 -1.99 38.42 -6.72
N ILE A 118 -0.82 37.90 -7.12
CA ILE A 118 -0.67 36.46 -7.42
C ILE A 118 -0.78 35.64 -6.14
N LEU A 119 -0.10 36.07 -5.06
CA LEU A 119 -0.12 35.38 -3.77
C LEU A 119 -1.54 35.27 -3.19
N ASP A 120 -2.32 36.36 -3.17
CA ASP A 120 -3.69 36.36 -2.67
C ASP A 120 -4.58 35.34 -3.41
N LYS A 121 -4.53 35.34 -4.76
CA LYS A 121 -5.28 34.37 -5.58
C LYS A 121 -4.82 32.94 -5.33
N THR A 122 -3.52 32.73 -5.27
CA THR A 122 -2.91 31.40 -5.08
C THR A 122 -3.24 30.84 -3.69
N LYS A 123 -3.28 31.70 -2.67
CA LYS A 123 -3.69 31.34 -1.30
C LYS A 123 -5.12 30.82 -1.25
N MET A 124 -6.07 31.51 -1.90
CA MET A 124 -7.46 31.05 -1.96
C MET A 124 -7.56 29.65 -2.57
N ILE A 125 -6.89 29.44 -3.70
CA ILE A 125 -6.86 28.13 -4.37
C ILE A 125 -6.21 27.08 -3.45
N ALA A 126 -5.11 27.39 -2.76
CA ALA A 126 -4.46 26.46 -1.84
C ALA A 126 -5.39 26.06 -0.68
N LEU A 127 -6.15 27.00 -0.13
CA LEU A 127 -7.10 26.76 0.96
C LEU A 127 -8.30 25.92 0.51
N GLU A 128 -8.87 26.21 -0.66
CA GLU A 128 -9.99 25.46 -1.27
C GLU A 128 -9.63 23.99 -1.52
N ASN A 129 -8.34 23.70 -1.78
CA ASN A 129 -7.83 22.36 -2.07
C ASN A 129 -7.10 21.72 -0.86
N ASP A 130 -7.26 22.27 0.35
CA ASP A 130 -6.66 21.78 1.61
C ASP A 130 -5.11 21.67 1.58
N GLU A 131 -4.43 22.43 0.70
CA GLU A 131 -2.98 22.50 0.56
C GLU A 131 -2.36 23.48 1.57
N LYS A 132 -2.61 23.22 2.86
CA LYS A 132 -2.27 24.11 3.98
C LYS A 132 -0.77 24.42 4.14
N TYR A 133 0.11 23.54 3.68
CA TYR A 133 1.56 23.81 3.66
C TYR A 133 1.93 24.91 2.66
N MET A 134 1.37 24.86 1.45
CA MET A 134 1.58 25.91 0.43
C MET A 134 0.87 27.19 0.84
N ALA A 135 -0.34 27.11 1.41
CA ALA A 135 -1.02 28.28 1.96
C ALA A 135 -0.17 28.98 3.04
N TYR A 136 0.47 28.21 3.93
CA TYR A 136 1.38 28.76 4.95
C TYR A 136 2.61 29.43 4.31
N GLU A 137 3.25 28.78 3.34
CA GLU A 137 4.37 29.37 2.58
C GLU A 137 3.98 30.70 1.92
N ILE A 138 2.79 30.76 1.32
CA ILE A 138 2.26 31.97 0.69
C ILE A 138 2.06 33.09 1.72
N VAL A 139 1.47 32.79 2.88
CA VAL A 139 1.28 33.78 3.96
C VAL A 139 2.61 34.29 4.51
N GLU A 140 3.61 33.41 4.67
CA GLU A 140 4.96 33.85 5.07
C GLU A 140 5.61 34.73 4.00
N PHE A 141 5.37 34.46 2.72
CA PHE A 141 5.85 35.31 1.64
C PHE A 141 5.14 36.67 1.63
N GLU A 142 3.82 36.73 1.84
CA GLU A 142 3.09 37.99 2.00
C GLU A 142 3.65 38.81 3.18
N LYS A 143 3.89 38.18 4.34
CA LYS A 143 4.52 38.84 5.50
C LYS A 143 5.89 39.42 5.17
N LEU A 144 6.69 38.71 4.38
CA LEU A 144 8.01 39.18 3.96
C LEU A 144 7.89 40.47 3.15
N ILE A 145 6.96 40.51 2.19
CA ILE A 145 6.71 41.70 1.35
C ILE A 145 6.20 42.87 2.21
N GLU A 146 5.23 42.63 3.09
CA GLU A 146 4.65 43.66 3.97
C GLU A 146 5.67 44.22 4.97
N SER A 147 6.62 43.42 5.43
CA SER A 147 7.65 43.88 6.38
C SER A 147 8.69 44.82 5.75
N GLN A 148 8.86 44.76 4.43
CA GLN A 148 9.92 45.48 3.71
C GLN A 148 9.40 46.67 2.90
N TYR A 149 8.10 46.68 2.59
CA TYR A 149 7.51 47.70 1.73
C TYR A 149 6.22 48.23 2.34
N ILE A 150 6.10 49.56 2.39
CA ILE A 150 4.84 50.23 2.71
C ILE A 150 3.90 49.99 1.52
N THR A 151 3.25 48.84 1.50
CA THR A 151 2.09 48.64 0.67
C THR A 151 1.02 49.57 1.25
N ARG A 152 0.38 50.41 0.43
CA ARG A 152 -0.69 51.30 0.91
C ARG A 152 -1.96 50.53 1.35
N SER A 153 -1.85 49.21 1.53
CA SER A 153 -2.92 48.33 1.98
C SER A 153 -3.04 48.42 3.49
N ILE A 154 -3.98 49.27 3.90
CA ILE A 154 -5.00 49.00 4.94
C ILE A 154 -4.45 48.62 6.34
N GLN A 155 -4.64 49.54 7.28
CA GLN A 155 -4.57 49.32 8.72
C GLN A 155 -5.13 47.93 9.10
N GLY A 156 -4.30 47.05 9.67
CA GLY A 156 -4.72 45.71 10.15
C GLY A 156 -4.29 44.51 9.30
N ARG A 157 -3.75 44.69 8.08
CA ARG A 157 -3.28 43.56 7.25
C ARG A 157 -2.17 42.73 7.91
N ALA A 158 -1.25 43.38 8.60
CA ALA A 158 -0.20 42.68 9.35
C ALA A 158 -0.79 41.75 10.43
N ASP A 159 -1.80 42.22 11.16
CA ASP A 159 -2.48 41.42 12.19
C ASP A 159 -3.24 40.23 11.58
N GLU A 160 -3.92 40.45 10.45
CA GLU A 160 -4.58 39.37 9.70
C GLU A 160 -3.60 38.27 9.28
N LEU A 161 -2.45 38.65 8.72
CA LEU A 161 -1.43 37.70 8.28
C LEU A 161 -0.83 36.92 9.47
N VAL A 162 -0.64 37.58 10.61
CA VAL A 162 -0.18 36.93 11.84
C VAL A 162 -1.19 35.88 12.32
N ILE A 163 -2.48 36.19 12.28
CA ILE A 163 -3.55 35.25 12.66
C ILE A 163 -3.60 34.07 11.69
N GLN A 164 -3.59 34.32 10.38
CA GLN A 164 -3.57 33.29 9.34
C GLN A 164 -2.37 32.35 9.48
N ALA A 165 -1.17 32.91 9.68
CA ALA A 165 0.05 32.13 9.88
C ALA A 165 -0.05 31.24 11.12
N LYS A 166 -0.54 31.76 12.25
CA LYS A 166 -0.73 30.98 13.49
C LYS A 166 -1.69 29.81 13.29
N GLU A 167 -2.83 30.05 12.64
CA GLU A 167 -3.83 29.01 12.40
C GLU A 167 -3.31 27.92 11.45
N LEU A 168 -2.70 28.31 10.33
CA LEU A 168 -2.13 27.38 9.36
C LEU A 168 -0.99 26.56 9.97
N ASN A 169 -0.12 27.19 10.76
CA ASN A 169 0.96 26.50 11.47
C ASN A 169 0.41 25.48 12.48
N TYR A 170 -0.63 25.84 13.23
CA TYR A 170 -1.30 24.93 14.15
C TYR A 170 -1.86 23.69 13.43
N ARG A 171 -2.58 23.89 12.32
CA ARG A 171 -3.14 22.79 11.51
C ARG A 171 -2.05 21.91 10.90
N ASN A 172 -1.00 22.52 10.32
CA ASN A 172 0.15 21.80 9.77
C ASN A 172 0.90 20.99 10.85
N THR A 173 1.00 21.53 12.07
CA THR A 173 1.61 20.84 13.21
C THR A 173 0.79 19.61 13.62
N ILE A 174 -0.53 19.72 13.68
CA ILE A 174 -1.43 18.59 13.96
C ILE A 174 -1.32 17.53 12.87
N SER A 175 -1.45 17.93 11.61
CA SER A 175 -1.32 17.03 10.46
C SER A 175 0.02 16.28 10.49
N SER A 176 1.12 16.96 10.77
CA SER A 176 2.45 16.36 10.89
C SER A 176 2.55 15.36 12.05
N LYS A 177 2.04 15.72 13.24
CA LYS A 177 2.02 14.82 14.40
C LYS A 177 1.24 13.54 14.12
N LEU A 178 0.05 13.66 13.52
CA LEU A 178 -0.80 12.53 13.18
C LEU A 178 -0.21 11.67 12.06
N SER A 179 0.38 12.29 11.03
CA SER A 179 1.05 11.54 9.95
C SER A 179 2.25 10.77 10.45
N ASN A 180 3.03 11.34 11.37
CA ASN A 180 4.18 10.67 11.97
C ASN A 180 3.73 9.47 12.82
N LEU A 181 2.71 9.68 13.67
CA LEU A 181 2.11 8.60 14.46
C LEU A 181 1.60 7.46 13.56
N SER A 182 0.85 7.79 12.53
CA SER A 182 0.36 6.82 11.53
C SER A 182 1.50 6.03 10.89
N LEU A 183 2.56 6.71 10.43
CA LEU A 183 3.71 6.07 9.82
C LEU A 183 4.44 5.14 10.79
N GLN A 184 4.58 5.55 12.05
CA GLN A 184 5.23 4.74 13.09
C GLN A 184 4.41 3.48 13.41
N LEU A 185 3.10 3.60 13.56
CA LEU A 185 2.21 2.46 13.77
C LEU A 185 2.20 1.51 12.57
N TYR A 186 2.16 2.05 11.35
CA TYR A 186 2.29 1.25 10.13
C TYR A 186 3.64 0.51 10.06
N GLY A 187 4.73 1.18 10.44
CA GLY A 187 6.06 0.57 10.52
C GLY A 187 6.11 -0.60 11.52
N ILE A 188 5.45 -0.47 12.67
CA ILE A 188 5.29 -1.58 13.63
C ILE A 188 4.50 -2.73 13.00
N MET A 189 3.37 -2.43 12.36
CA MET A 189 2.52 -3.42 11.71
C MET A 189 3.28 -4.22 10.63
N LEU A 190 4.13 -3.56 9.83
CA LEU A 190 4.97 -4.23 8.84
C LEU A 190 6.06 -5.10 9.45
N LYS A 191 6.59 -4.72 10.61
CA LYS A 191 7.69 -5.44 11.27
C LYS A 191 7.19 -6.65 12.05
N THR A 192 6.25 -6.45 12.96
CA THR A 192 5.84 -7.46 13.94
C THR A 192 4.46 -8.06 13.66
N GLY A 193 3.66 -7.42 12.80
CA GLY A 193 2.25 -7.77 12.62
C GLY A 193 1.39 -7.36 13.83
N TYR A 194 0.37 -8.16 14.13
CA TYR A 194 -0.54 -7.97 15.26
C TYR A 194 0.15 -8.19 16.62
N VAL A 195 -0.32 -7.49 17.65
CA VAL A 195 0.18 -7.66 19.03
C VAL A 195 0.01 -9.12 19.49
N LYS A 196 1.02 -9.60 20.22
CA LYS A 196 1.12 -11.01 20.64
C LYS A 196 0.84 -11.23 22.13
N ASN A 197 0.85 -10.17 22.94
CA ASN A 197 0.70 -10.22 24.39
C ASN A 197 0.28 -8.84 24.97
N ASP A 198 0.01 -8.81 26.27
CA ASP A 198 -0.43 -7.61 27.00
C ASP A 198 0.62 -6.49 27.05
N GLU A 199 1.92 -6.84 27.05
CA GLU A 199 3.01 -5.86 27.12
C GLU A 199 3.08 -5.06 25.82
N GLU A 200 3.03 -5.75 24.68
CA GLU A 200 2.96 -5.13 23.35
C GLU A 200 1.68 -4.29 23.20
N TYR A 201 0.53 -4.81 23.64
CA TYR A 201 -0.73 -4.07 23.63
C TYR A 201 -0.61 -2.74 24.39
N LYS A 202 -0.15 -2.79 25.65
CA LYS A 202 -0.01 -1.58 26.48
C LYS A 202 0.99 -0.60 25.88
N SER A 203 2.12 -1.08 25.38
CA SER A 203 3.12 -0.24 24.73
C SER A 203 2.55 0.55 23.55
N ILE A 204 1.80 -0.12 22.67
CA ILE A 204 1.17 0.53 21.50
C ILE A 204 0.06 1.48 21.94
N ASP A 205 -0.76 1.06 22.91
CA ASP A 205 -1.91 1.86 23.35
C ASP A 205 -1.49 3.12 24.11
N ASP A 206 -0.54 3.02 25.04
CA ASP A 206 0.02 4.17 25.75
C ASP A 206 0.70 5.14 24.79
N TYR A 207 1.45 4.60 23.81
CA TYR A 207 2.08 5.41 22.78
C TYR A 207 1.05 6.18 21.95
N PHE A 208 -0.02 5.50 21.50
CA PHE A 208 -1.10 6.12 20.74
C PHE A 208 -1.83 7.20 21.55
N ASN A 209 -2.26 6.86 22.77
CA ASN A 209 -3.03 7.74 23.65
C ASN A 209 -2.23 9.01 24.00
N LYS A 210 -0.91 8.88 24.24
CA LYS A 210 -0.02 10.02 24.50
C LYS A 210 -0.02 11.05 23.35
N HIS A 211 -0.13 10.60 22.10
CA HIS A 211 -0.10 11.48 20.93
C HIS A 211 -1.46 12.10 20.60
N ILE A 212 -2.56 11.45 21.00
CA ILE A 212 -3.93 11.85 20.64
C ILE A 212 -4.61 12.67 21.75
N ALA A 213 -4.30 12.44 23.03
CA ALA A 213 -5.08 12.94 24.17
C ALA A 213 -5.29 14.47 24.25
N LYS A 214 -4.42 15.27 23.60
CA LYS A 214 -4.48 16.75 23.63
C LYS A 214 -5.00 17.37 22.34
N LEU A 215 -5.51 16.55 21.41
CA LEU A 215 -6.00 17.03 20.13
C LEU A 215 -7.48 17.39 20.22
N ASP A 216 -7.83 18.49 19.57
CA ASP A 216 -9.21 18.98 19.48
C ASP A 216 -9.74 18.68 18.08
N GLU A 217 -10.51 17.59 17.96
CA GLU A 217 -11.08 17.14 16.68
C GLU A 217 -12.01 18.19 16.04
N THR A 218 -12.59 19.11 16.82
CA THR A 218 -13.50 20.14 16.29
C THR A 218 -12.80 21.14 15.37
N LYS A 219 -11.48 21.25 15.49
CA LYS A 219 -10.63 22.16 14.69
C LYS A 219 -10.05 21.50 13.43
N PHE A 220 -10.39 20.24 13.16
CA PHE A 220 -9.78 19.50 12.07
C PHE A 220 -10.40 19.84 10.72
N GLY A 221 -9.55 20.16 9.73
CA GLY A 221 -9.89 20.17 8.33
C GLY A 221 -9.83 18.78 7.71
N PHE A 222 -9.83 18.71 6.38
CA PHE A 222 -9.82 17.43 5.66
C PHE A 222 -8.59 16.59 5.99
N ARG A 223 -7.38 17.14 5.85
CA ARG A 223 -6.12 16.42 6.09
C ARG A 223 -5.90 15.99 7.53
N GLU A 224 -6.32 16.80 8.51
CA GLU A 224 -6.21 16.43 9.93
C GLU A 224 -7.17 15.26 10.24
N LYS A 225 -8.42 15.31 9.76
CA LYS A 225 -9.38 14.20 9.88
C LYS A 225 -8.85 12.92 9.24
N TYR A 226 -8.32 13.04 8.02
CA TYR A 226 -7.71 11.92 7.32
C TYR A 226 -6.62 11.23 8.15
N TRP A 227 -5.63 11.99 8.64
CA TRP A 227 -4.53 11.41 9.41
C TRP A 227 -4.98 10.89 10.77
N PHE A 228 -5.98 11.53 11.39
CA PHE A 228 -6.57 11.04 12.62
C PHE A 228 -7.25 9.68 12.41
N TYR A 229 -8.09 9.53 11.39
CA TYR A 229 -8.73 8.26 11.07
C TYR A 229 -7.72 7.19 10.69
N ASN A 230 -6.68 7.56 9.93
CA ASN A 230 -5.61 6.65 9.55
C ASN A 230 -4.79 6.15 10.76
N ALA A 231 -4.41 7.04 11.69
CA ALA A 231 -3.68 6.65 12.90
C ALA A 231 -4.53 5.74 13.81
N ASN A 232 -5.82 6.07 14.00
CA ASN A 232 -6.75 5.23 14.75
C ASN A 232 -6.90 3.85 14.10
N LEU A 233 -7.06 3.80 12.78
CA LEU A 233 -7.14 2.55 12.03
C LEU A 233 -5.92 1.66 12.24
N TRP A 234 -4.71 2.22 12.19
CA TRP A 234 -3.49 1.44 12.42
C TRP A 234 -3.40 0.89 13.84
N ARG A 235 -3.72 1.71 14.85
CA ARG A 235 -3.81 1.24 16.23
C ARG A 235 -4.83 0.11 16.35
N SER A 236 -6.02 0.28 15.79
CA SER A 236 -7.09 -0.74 15.79
C SER A 236 -6.67 -2.04 15.11
N PHE A 237 -5.97 -1.98 13.98
CA PHE A 237 -5.41 -3.18 13.36
C PHE A 237 -4.39 -3.86 14.28
N LEU A 238 -3.39 -3.12 14.77
CA LEU A 238 -2.34 -3.67 15.64
C LEU A 238 -2.91 -4.44 16.83
N VAL A 239 -3.92 -3.86 17.50
CA VAL A 239 -4.56 -4.46 18.68
C VAL A 239 -5.72 -5.41 18.35
N GLN A 240 -5.96 -5.69 17.07
CA GLN A 240 -7.00 -6.61 16.59
C GLN A 240 -8.43 -6.20 17.00
N ASP A 241 -8.69 -4.89 17.09
CA ASP A 241 -10.02 -4.31 17.29
C ASP A 241 -10.65 -4.02 15.92
N PHE A 242 -11.18 -5.07 15.29
CA PHE A 242 -11.73 -4.99 13.93
C PHE A 242 -13.00 -4.13 13.83
N LEU A 243 -13.75 -3.95 14.93
CA LEU A 243 -14.90 -3.05 14.97
C LEU A 243 -14.43 -1.60 14.89
N ALA A 244 -13.39 -1.23 15.64
CA ALA A 244 -12.78 0.08 15.52
C ALA A 244 -12.09 0.27 14.17
N SER A 245 -11.42 -0.77 13.62
CA SER A 245 -10.87 -0.71 12.26
C SER A 245 -11.95 -0.40 11.24
N TYR A 246 -13.09 -1.10 11.29
CA TYR A 246 -14.25 -0.80 10.45
C TYR A 246 -14.73 0.63 10.63
N LYS A 247 -14.92 1.10 11.87
CA LYS A 247 -15.39 2.47 12.18
C LYS A 247 -14.49 3.52 11.55
N TYR A 248 -13.18 3.42 11.74
CA TYR A 248 -12.24 4.44 11.27
C TYR A 248 -11.93 4.32 9.77
N ALA A 249 -11.89 3.12 9.21
CA ALA A 249 -11.80 2.93 7.77
C ALA A 249 -13.06 3.45 7.06
N TYR A 250 -14.25 3.22 7.62
CA TYR A 250 -15.49 3.78 7.12
C TYR A 250 -15.45 5.31 7.12
N LYS A 251 -15.10 5.93 8.26
CA LYS A 251 -14.95 7.39 8.36
C LYS A 251 -13.93 7.96 7.37
N TRP A 252 -12.83 7.26 7.12
CA TRP A 252 -11.86 7.65 6.10
C TRP A 252 -12.49 7.58 4.70
N VAL A 253 -13.10 6.47 4.33
CA VAL A 253 -13.71 6.31 3.01
C VAL A 253 -14.84 7.31 2.78
N THR A 254 -15.71 7.53 3.78
CA THR A 254 -16.79 8.51 3.69
C THR A 254 -16.26 9.94 3.58
N LEU A 255 -15.19 10.29 4.29
CA LEU A 255 -14.56 11.61 4.17
C LEU A 255 -14.21 11.96 2.72
N PHE A 256 -13.82 10.98 1.90
CA PHE A 256 -13.55 11.18 0.48
C PHE A 256 -14.83 11.24 -0.37
N TYR A 257 -15.80 10.35 -0.14
CA TYR A 257 -17.07 10.39 -0.89
C TYR A 257 -17.90 11.65 -0.58
N ASP A 258 -17.80 12.17 0.64
CA ASP A 258 -18.42 13.44 1.05
C ASP A 258 -17.69 14.66 0.45
N ASN A 259 -16.46 14.48 -0.06
CA ASN A 259 -15.64 15.52 -0.68
C ASN A 259 -15.05 15.03 -2.02
N PRO A 260 -15.86 14.85 -3.09
CA PRO A 260 -15.41 14.17 -4.32
C PRO A 260 -14.17 14.76 -4.97
N ASN A 261 -13.97 16.09 -4.91
CA ASN A 261 -12.76 16.73 -5.43
C ASN A 261 -11.47 16.18 -4.78
N MET A 262 -11.52 15.77 -3.52
CA MET A 262 -10.39 15.19 -2.80
C MET A 262 -10.02 13.79 -3.29
N ILE A 263 -10.95 13.05 -3.91
CA ILE A 263 -10.68 11.76 -4.57
C ILE A 263 -9.66 11.97 -5.69
N TYR A 264 -9.93 12.92 -6.58
CA TYR A 264 -9.10 13.20 -7.74
C TYR A 264 -7.77 13.86 -7.36
N GLN A 265 -7.74 14.64 -6.28
CA GLN A 265 -6.50 15.28 -5.81
C GLN A 265 -5.60 14.35 -5.01
N ASN A 266 -6.19 13.39 -4.29
CA ASN A 266 -5.47 12.47 -3.42
C ASN A 266 -5.85 11.00 -3.72
N PRO A 267 -5.69 10.53 -4.97
CA PRO A 267 -6.15 9.21 -5.39
C PRO A 267 -5.47 8.06 -4.64
N VAL A 268 -4.20 8.22 -4.27
CA VAL A 268 -3.46 7.23 -3.47
C VAL A 268 -4.08 7.05 -2.08
N PHE A 269 -4.49 8.13 -1.42
CA PHE A 269 -5.14 8.07 -0.11
C PHE A 269 -6.55 7.48 -0.22
N PHE A 270 -7.28 7.83 -1.27
CA PHE A 270 -8.60 7.24 -1.55
C PHE A 270 -8.51 5.72 -1.77
N LEU A 271 -7.60 5.27 -2.63
CA LEU A 271 -7.38 3.86 -2.93
C LEU A 271 -7.03 3.06 -1.68
N LYS A 272 -6.07 3.57 -0.87
CA LYS A 272 -5.69 2.94 0.40
C LYS A 272 -6.84 2.86 1.39
N GLY A 273 -7.62 3.93 1.53
CA GLY A 273 -8.77 3.96 2.44
C GLY A 273 -9.80 2.90 2.09
N ASN A 274 -10.17 2.79 0.81
CA ASN A 274 -11.10 1.75 0.37
C ASN A 274 -10.54 0.35 0.55
N HIS A 275 -9.23 0.13 0.29
CA HIS A 275 -8.61 -1.17 0.53
C HIS A 275 -8.73 -1.59 2.00
N TYR A 276 -8.35 -0.74 2.95
CA TYR A 276 -8.43 -1.10 4.38
C TYR A 276 -9.85 -1.17 4.91
N PHE A 277 -10.79 -0.44 4.30
CA PHE A 277 -12.21 -0.59 4.62
C PHE A 277 -12.74 -1.95 4.17
N LEU A 278 -12.42 -2.37 2.95
CA LEU A 278 -12.72 -3.70 2.46
C LEU A 278 -12.04 -4.78 3.29
N GLU A 279 -10.77 -4.62 3.67
CA GLU A 279 -10.08 -5.54 4.57
C GLU A 279 -10.79 -5.63 5.94
N SER A 280 -11.26 -4.51 6.50
CA SER A 280 -12.04 -4.51 7.75
C SER A 280 -13.37 -5.25 7.60
N LEU A 281 -14.06 -5.06 6.47
CA LEU A 281 -15.29 -5.78 6.13
C LEU A 281 -15.02 -7.29 5.96
N TYR A 282 -13.89 -7.66 5.36
CA TYR A 282 -13.45 -9.04 5.21
C TYR A 282 -13.17 -9.70 6.56
N MET A 283 -12.48 -9.01 7.47
CA MET A 283 -12.22 -9.51 8.83
C MET A 283 -13.51 -9.69 9.64
N LEU A 284 -14.49 -8.78 9.48
CA LEU A 284 -15.81 -8.88 10.10
C LEU A 284 -16.79 -9.81 9.37
N LYS A 285 -16.39 -10.37 8.23
CA LYS A 285 -17.23 -11.21 7.36
C LYS A 285 -18.53 -10.52 6.89
N TYR A 286 -18.51 -9.19 6.74
CA TYR A 286 -19.65 -8.37 6.28
C TYR A 286 -19.74 -8.34 4.75
N LYS A 287 -20.31 -9.41 4.20
CA LYS A 287 -20.31 -9.72 2.78
C LYS A 287 -21.11 -8.71 1.94
N SER A 288 -22.29 -8.30 2.41
CA SER A 288 -23.18 -7.44 1.61
C SER A 288 -22.52 -6.09 1.31
N ASN A 289 -21.99 -5.46 2.36
CA ASN A 289 -21.24 -4.20 2.27
C ASN A 289 -19.93 -4.37 1.52
N PHE A 290 -19.21 -5.49 1.69
CA PHE A 290 -17.98 -5.75 0.94
C PHE A 290 -18.22 -5.66 -0.57
N LYS A 291 -19.24 -6.36 -1.08
CA LYS A 291 -19.58 -6.31 -2.52
C LYS A 291 -19.94 -4.91 -3.00
N LYS A 292 -20.78 -4.21 -2.23
CA LYS A 292 -21.22 -2.85 -2.54
C LYS A 292 -20.02 -1.90 -2.69
N TYR A 293 -19.12 -1.88 -1.71
CA TYR A 293 -17.99 -0.95 -1.71
C TYR A 293 -16.88 -1.34 -2.67
N LEU A 294 -16.69 -2.64 -2.95
CA LEU A 294 -15.78 -3.08 -4.01
C LEU A 294 -16.26 -2.58 -5.38
N SER A 295 -17.56 -2.75 -5.67
CA SER A 295 -18.15 -2.26 -6.91
C SER A 295 -18.08 -0.73 -7.01
N LEU A 296 -18.35 -0.01 -5.92
CA LEU A 296 -18.23 1.46 -5.89
C LEU A 296 -16.80 1.92 -6.15
N LEU A 297 -15.80 1.23 -5.59
CA LEU A 297 -14.39 1.51 -5.84
C LEU A 297 -14.03 1.30 -7.32
N GLU A 298 -14.47 0.18 -7.91
CA GLU A 298 -14.26 -0.09 -9.34
C GLU A 298 -14.89 0.98 -10.24
N GLN A 299 -16.14 1.37 -9.95
CA GLN A 299 -16.83 2.44 -10.70
C GLN A 299 -16.10 3.78 -10.56
N THR A 300 -15.61 4.11 -9.36
CA THR A 300 -14.90 5.38 -9.13
C THR A 300 -13.56 5.44 -9.87
N ILE A 301 -12.84 4.31 -9.97
CA ILE A 301 -11.57 4.23 -10.70
C ILE A 301 -11.79 4.28 -12.23
N GLN A 302 -12.95 3.84 -12.70
CA GLN A 302 -13.34 3.90 -14.11
C GLN A 302 -13.86 5.27 -14.56
N ASP A 303 -14.09 6.21 -13.64
CA ASP A 303 -14.46 7.60 -13.96
C ASP A 303 -13.32 8.27 -14.77
N ASP A 304 -13.65 8.91 -15.89
CA ASP A 304 -12.71 9.64 -16.75
C ASP A 304 -11.94 10.74 -16.01
N LYS A 305 -12.49 11.26 -14.89
CA LYS A 305 -11.84 12.24 -14.03
C LYS A 305 -10.81 11.63 -13.08
N PHE A 306 -10.84 10.32 -12.87
CA PHE A 306 -9.88 9.66 -11.99
C PHE A 306 -8.47 9.75 -12.56
N PRO A 307 -7.47 10.27 -11.82
CA PRO A 307 -6.15 10.49 -12.39
C PRO A 307 -5.47 9.18 -12.81
N VAL A 308 -4.83 9.19 -13.97
CA VAL A 308 -4.09 8.03 -14.49
C VAL A 308 -2.59 8.33 -14.49
N ASN A 309 -1.82 7.49 -13.80
CA ASN A 309 -0.36 7.41 -13.90
C ASN A 309 0.11 6.03 -13.42
N ASP A 310 1.38 5.70 -13.62
CA ASP A 310 1.94 4.38 -13.32
C ASP A 310 1.76 3.97 -11.86
N ASN A 311 1.93 4.90 -10.92
CA ASN A 311 1.76 4.64 -9.49
C ASN A 311 0.30 4.34 -9.15
N ILE A 312 -0.64 5.15 -9.65
CA ILE A 312 -2.08 4.94 -9.43
C ILE A 312 -2.54 3.64 -10.08
N ALA A 313 -2.08 3.33 -11.30
CA ALA A 313 -2.41 2.09 -11.99
C ALA A 313 -1.95 0.87 -11.19
N SER A 314 -0.71 0.89 -10.68
CA SER A 314 -0.13 -0.19 -9.88
C SER A 314 -0.88 -0.39 -8.55
N LEU A 315 -1.22 0.70 -7.86
CA LEU A 315 -2.01 0.64 -6.62
C LEU A 315 -3.46 0.20 -6.86
N SER A 316 -4.07 0.64 -7.95
CA SER A 316 -5.43 0.22 -8.33
C SER A 316 -5.47 -1.27 -8.61
N PHE A 317 -4.49 -1.79 -9.38
CA PHE A 317 -4.30 -3.22 -9.59
C PHE A 317 -4.17 -3.95 -8.24
N LEU A 318 -3.22 -3.52 -7.41
CA LEU A 318 -2.95 -4.16 -6.13
C LEU A 318 -4.23 -4.30 -5.29
N TYR A 319 -4.94 -3.19 -5.08
CA TYR A 319 -6.08 -3.17 -4.15
C TYR A 319 -7.35 -3.80 -4.73
N ILE A 320 -7.63 -3.65 -6.03
CA ILE A 320 -8.80 -4.28 -6.65
C ILE A 320 -8.65 -5.79 -6.67
N TYR A 321 -7.53 -6.31 -7.17
CA TYR A 321 -7.38 -7.76 -7.34
C TYR A 321 -7.23 -8.47 -6.00
N ASN A 322 -6.55 -7.85 -5.03
CA ASN A 322 -6.48 -8.37 -3.67
C ASN A 322 -7.89 -8.53 -3.07
N ASN A 323 -8.74 -7.51 -3.23
CA ASN A 323 -10.12 -7.56 -2.72
C ASN A 323 -11.05 -8.47 -3.52
N LYS A 324 -10.82 -8.67 -4.83
CA LYS A 324 -11.53 -9.70 -5.61
C LYS A 324 -11.24 -11.10 -5.09
N LEU A 325 -9.97 -11.42 -4.83
CA LEU A 325 -9.62 -12.70 -4.21
C LEU A 325 -10.24 -12.84 -2.81
N ASN A 326 -10.20 -11.78 -1.99
CA ASN A 326 -10.85 -11.78 -0.67
C ASN A 326 -12.34 -12.07 -0.76
N LEU A 327 -13.05 -11.53 -1.76
CA LEU A 327 -14.47 -11.79 -1.95
C LEU A 327 -14.72 -13.28 -2.24
N HIS A 328 -13.93 -13.89 -3.13
CA HIS A 328 -14.07 -15.30 -3.45
C HIS A 328 -13.75 -16.20 -2.23
N ILE A 329 -12.71 -15.86 -1.46
CA ILE A 329 -12.38 -16.56 -0.22
C ILE A 329 -13.52 -16.43 0.80
N LEU A 330 -14.09 -15.22 0.95
CA LEU A 330 -15.20 -14.95 1.86
C LEU A 330 -16.47 -15.73 1.48
N GLU A 331 -16.72 -15.93 0.18
CA GLU A 331 -17.88 -16.65 -0.32
C GLU A 331 -17.65 -18.17 -0.47
N GLY A 332 -16.42 -18.65 -0.32
CA GLY A 332 -16.03 -20.02 -0.62
C GLY A 332 -16.10 -20.36 -2.12
N THR A 333 -16.14 -19.35 -3.00
CA THR A 333 -16.23 -19.49 -4.47
C THR A 333 -14.84 -19.61 -5.10
N PHE A 334 -14.04 -20.56 -4.59
CA PHE A 334 -12.64 -20.75 -4.97
C PHE A 334 -12.47 -21.12 -6.45
N ALA A 335 -13.25 -22.09 -6.94
CA ALA A 335 -13.17 -22.54 -8.33
C ALA A 335 -13.53 -21.40 -9.31
N GLU A 336 -14.53 -20.57 -8.96
CA GLU A 336 -14.96 -19.42 -9.75
C GLU A 336 -13.90 -18.30 -9.78
N SER A 337 -12.88 -18.34 -8.92
CA SER A 337 -11.84 -17.31 -8.84
C SER A 337 -10.59 -17.61 -9.67
N GLU A 338 -10.42 -18.84 -10.17
CA GLU A 338 -9.18 -19.27 -10.83
C GLU A 338 -8.84 -18.47 -12.09
N TYR A 339 -9.85 -17.93 -12.79
CA TYR A 339 -9.62 -17.08 -13.97
C TYR A 339 -8.85 -15.80 -13.64
N LEU A 340 -8.90 -15.32 -12.39
CA LEU A 340 -8.15 -14.14 -11.94
C LEU A 340 -6.66 -14.43 -11.82
N ILE A 341 -6.25 -15.70 -11.63
CA ILE A 341 -4.87 -16.04 -11.31
C ILE A 341 -3.92 -15.70 -12.49
N PRO A 342 -4.17 -16.14 -13.74
CA PRO A 342 -3.34 -15.74 -14.88
C PRO A 342 -3.27 -14.22 -15.06
N GLU A 343 -4.41 -13.53 -14.92
CA GLU A 343 -4.47 -12.06 -15.05
C GLU A 343 -3.61 -11.36 -13.98
N ILE A 344 -3.68 -11.82 -12.72
CA ILE A 344 -2.86 -11.29 -11.63
C ILE A 344 -1.37 -11.51 -11.91
N LEU A 345 -0.98 -12.69 -12.38
CA LEU A 345 0.42 -13.00 -12.67
C LEU A 345 0.99 -12.12 -13.79
N ASP A 346 0.19 -11.84 -14.82
CA ASP A 346 0.61 -10.96 -15.90
C ASP A 346 0.65 -9.49 -15.45
N LYS A 347 -0.29 -9.06 -14.61
CA LYS A 347 -0.24 -7.71 -14.01
C LYS A 347 0.90 -7.53 -13.02
N ILE A 348 1.28 -8.56 -12.25
CA ILE A 348 2.49 -8.53 -11.40
C ILE A 348 3.73 -8.24 -12.27
N LYS A 349 3.87 -8.92 -13.41
CA LYS A 349 4.96 -8.66 -14.36
C LYS A 349 4.89 -7.25 -14.94
N LEU A 350 3.69 -6.80 -15.34
CA LEU A 350 3.49 -5.47 -15.90
C LEU A 350 3.87 -4.36 -14.92
N HIS A 351 3.55 -4.54 -13.64
CA HIS A 351 3.77 -3.55 -12.59
C HIS A 351 5.03 -3.82 -11.76
N SER A 352 5.93 -4.72 -12.19
CA SER A 352 7.07 -5.19 -11.37
C SER A 352 8.07 -4.09 -10.96
N GLU A 353 8.12 -2.97 -11.70
CA GLU A 353 8.96 -1.82 -11.33
C GLU A 353 8.38 -1.00 -10.17
N HIS A 354 7.08 -1.11 -9.93
CA HIS A 354 6.32 -0.31 -8.95
C HIS A 354 5.75 -1.16 -7.81
N LEU A 355 5.87 -2.49 -7.91
CA LEU A 355 5.40 -3.44 -6.90
C LEU A 355 6.61 -3.95 -6.11
N ASP A 356 6.56 -3.81 -4.79
CA ASP A 356 7.57 -4.44 -3.93
C ASP A 356 7.30 -5.96 -3.79
N GLU A 357 8.34 -6.71 -3.41
CA GLU A 357 8.24 -8.16 -3.22
C GLU A 357 7.19 -8.55 -2.16
N HIS A 358 6.96 -7.68 -1.16
CA HIS A 358 6.00 -7.96 -0.09
C HIS A 358 4.57 -8.06 -0.63
N HIS A 359 4.16 -7.14 -1.50
CA HIS A 359 2.84 -7.18 -2.13
C HIS A 359 2.68 -8.39 -3.06
N GLU A 360 3.75 -8.79 -3.76
CA GLU A 360 3.75 -10.03 -4.56
C GLU A 360 3.52 -11.26 -3.67
N MET A 361 4.18 -11.34 -2.51
CA MET A 361 3.99 -12.46 -1.57
C MET A 361 2.57 -12.54 -1.03
N LEU A 362 1.91 -11.40 -0.79
CA LEU A 362 0.51 -11.37 -0.38
C LEU A 362 -0.42 -11.96 -1.46
N PHE A 363 -0.15 -11.69 -2.74
CA PHE A 363 -0.88 -12.33 -3.84
C PHE A 363 -0.62 -13.84 -3.87
N PHE A 364 0.64 -14.27 -3.78
CA PHE A 364 0.96 -15.71 -3.74
C PHE A 364 0.29 -16.43 -2.59
N TYR A 365 0.18 -15.80 -1.42
CA TYR A 365 -0.53 -16.38 -0.28
C TYR A 365 -2.01 -16.57 -0.60
N LYS A 366 -2.70 -15.54 -1.12
CA LYS A 366 -4.12 -15.64 -1.48
C LYS A 366 -4.37 -16.63 -2.61
N ILE A 367 -3.48 -16.69 -3.60
CA ILE A 367 -3.52 -17.70 -4.68
C ILE A 367 -3.38 -19.11 -4.09
N ALA A 368 -2.44 -19.32 -3.16
CA ALA A 368 -2.29 -20.58 -2.46
C ALA A 368 -3.55 -20.94 -1.66
N SER A 369 -4.17 -19.99 -0.95
CA SER A 369 -5.43 -20.21 -0.23
C SER A 369 -6.57 -20.60 -1.16
N ILE A 370 -6.64 -20.03 -2.38
CA ILE A 370 -7.62 -20.41 -3.40
C ILE A 370 -7.41 -21.85 -3.87
N TYR A 371 -6.17 -22.20 -4.22
CA TYR A 371 -5.86 -23.57 -4.62
C TYR A 371 -6.11 -24.58 -3.49
N PHE A 372 -5.80 -24.22 -2.25
CA PHE A 372 -6.14 -25.01 -1.07
C PHE A 372 -7.65 -25.23 -0.94
N GLY A 373 -8.44 -24.15 -1.07
CA GLY A 373 -9.90 -24.21 -1.02
C GLY A 373 -10.54 -25.03 -2.15
N ASN A 374 -9.84 -25.18 -3.28
CA ASN A 374 -10.23 -26.03 -4.41
C ASN A 374 -9.56 -27.42 -4.42
N GLU A 375 -8.93 -27.83 -3.30
CA GLU A 375 -8.28 -29.14 -3.14
C GLU A 375 -7.10 -29.40 -4.12
N LYS A 376 -6.56 -28.33 -4.72
CA LYS A 376 -5.39 -28.33 -5.61
C LYS A 376 -4.10 -28.13 -4.81
N TYR A 377 -3.77 -29.13 -4.00
CA TYR A 377 -2.70 -29.00 -3.00
C TYR A 377 -1.29 -28.86 -3.59
N THR A 378 -1.03 -29.41 -4.78
CA THR A 378 0.28 -29.27 -5.46
C THR A 378 0.55 -27.82 -5.82
N GLU A 379 -0.43 -27.15 -6.42
CA GLU A 379 -0.39 -25.75 -6.81
C GLU A 379 -0.34 -24.85 -5.58
N CYS A 380 -1.12 -25.17 -4.54
CA CYS A 380 -1.03 -24.49 -3.24
C CYS A 380 0.42 -24.49 -2.71
N ILE A 381 1.06 -25.66 -2.63
CA ILE A 381 2.46 -25.79 -2.17
C ILE A 381 3.41 -24.99 -3.06
N PHE A 382 3.25 -25.05 -4.37
CA PHE A 382 4.09 -24.30 -5.32
C PHE A 382 4.11 -22.79 -5.04
N TYR A 383 2.95 -22.18 -4.76
CA TYR A 383 2.89 -20.75 -4.44
C TYR A 383 3.38 -20.45 -3.01
N LEU A 384 3.16 -21.33 -2.05
CA LEU A 384 3.70 -21.17 -0.69
C LEU A 384 5.23 -21.25 -0.68
N ASP A 385 5.82 -22.12 -1.49
CA ASP A 385 7.27 -22.25 -1.62
C ASP A 385 7.93 -20.97 -2.14
N LYS A 386 7.24 -20.18 -2.98
CA LYS A 386 7.72 -18.86 -3.41
C LYS A 386 7.88 -17.89 -2.23
N ILE A 387 7.00 -17.98 -1.24
CA ILE A 387 7.06 -17.17 -0.02
C ILE A 387 8.13 -17.72 0.92
N ILE A 388 8.09 -19.02 1.18
CA ILE A 388 8.93 -19.73 2.16
C ILE A 388 10.42 -19.65 1.81
N ASN A 389 10.74 -19.69 0.51
CA ASN A 389 12.11 -19.67 0.01
C ASN A 389 12.63 -18.25 -0.30
N ASN A 390 11.80 -17.22 -0.13
CA ASN A 390 12.23 -15.84 -0.33
C ASN A 390 13.15 -15.39 0.84
N LYS A 391 14.43 -15.18 0.53
CA LYS A 391 15.46 -14.74 1.49
C LYS A 391 15.49 -13.22 1.71
N ASN A 392 14.87 -12.45 0.82
CA ASN A 392 14.85 -10.99 0.87
C ASN A 392 13.72 -10.45 1.76
N LEU A 393 12.75 -11.31 2.10
CA LEU A 393 11.60 -10.91 2.89
C LEU A 393 12.01 -10.82 4.38
N SER A 394 12.43 -9.62 4.79
CA SER A 394 12.73 -9.26 6.19
C SER A 394 11.56 -8.58 6.90
N MET A 395 10.48 -8.27 6.17
CA MET A 395 9.25 -7.64 6.67
C MET A 395 8.09 -8.64 6.66
N ARG A 396 7.17 -8.54 7.61
CA ARG A 396 6.02 -9.46 7.85
C ARG A 396 6.43 -10.92 8.13
N GLU A 397 7.09 -11.11 9.27
CA GLU A 397 7.47 -12.42 9.80
C GLU A 397 6.27 -13.37 9.96
N ASP A 398 5.09 -12.81 10.27
CA ASP A 398 3.84 -13.54 10.41
C ASP A 398 3.40 -14.24 9.12
N LEU A 399 3.48 -13.57 7.96
CA LEU A 399 3.11 -14.15 6.67
C LEU A 399 3.94 -15.40 6.35
N MET A 400 5.25 -15.38 6.64
CA MET A 400 6.10 -16.55 6.49
C MET A 400 5.71 -17.69 7.42
N CYS A 401 5.39 -17.37 8.67
CA CYS A 401 4.97 -18.35 9.67
C CYS A 401 3.68 -19.06 9.22
N PHE A 402 2.67 -18.29 8.79
CA PHE A 402 1.41 -18.86 8.30
C PHE A 402 1.51 -19.54 6.93
N ALA A 403 2.42 -19.10 6.05
CA ALA A 403 2.70 -19.82 4.80
C ALA A 403 3.27 -21.21 5.06
N ARG A 404 4.18 -21.36 6.04
CA ARG A 404 4.73 -22.66 6.44
C ARG A 404 3.67 -23.57 7.07
N LEU A 405 2.80 -23.03 7.92
CA LEU A 405 1.71 -23.80 8.52
C LEU A 405 0.72 -24.31 7.47
N LEU A 406 0.31 -23.44 6.54
CA LEU A 406 -0.57 -23.85 5.44
C LEU A 406 0.12 -24.88 4.53
N SER A 407 1.42 -24.74 4.29
CA SER A 407 2.21 -25.71 3.53
C SER A 407 2.22 -27.09 4.21
N LEU A 408 2.40 -27.14 5.54
CA LEU A 408 2.32 -28.39 6.30
C LEU A 408 0.96 -29.09 6.14
N ILE A 409 -0.13 -28.33 6.23
CA ILE A 409 -1.48 -28.86 6.07
C ILE A 409 -1.70 -29.34 4.63
N ALA A 410 -1.27 -28.57 3.62
CA ALA A 410 -1.35 -28.97 2.23
C ALA A 410 -0.52 -30.25 1.92
N HIS A 411 0.63 -30.42 2.56
CA HIS A 411 1.43 -31.65 2.45
C HIS A 411 0.72 -32.86 3.05
N TYR A 412 0.07 -32.67 4.21
CA TYR A 412 -0.77 -33.69 4.81
C TYR A 412 -1.91 -34.11 3.88
N GLU A 413 -2.63 -33.14 3.32
CA GLU A 413 -3.73 -33.38 2.37
C GLU A 413 -3.33 -34.17 1.13
N LEU A 414 -2.10 -33.95 0.67
CA LEU A 414 -1.57 -34.61 -0.52
C LEU A 414 -1.14 -36.06 -0.24
N GLY A 415 -1.06 -36.49 1.03
CA GLY A 415 -0.65 -37.85 1.43
C GLY A 415 0.84 -38.14 1.19
N LYS A 416 1.69 -37.10 1.09
CA LYS A 416 3.15 -37.24 0.94
C LYS A 416 3.83 -37.29 2.30
N ASP A 417 3.66 -38.41 3.01
CA ASP A 417 4.17 -38.59 4.38
C ASP A 417 5.70 -38.50 4.50
N TYR A 418 6.44 -38.89 3.46
CA TYR A 418 7.91 -38.99 3.49
C TYR A 418 8.62 -37.66 3.83
N TYR A 419 8.07 -36.53 3.39
CA TYR A 419 8.69 -35.22 3.62
C TYR A 419 8.11 -34.47 4.82
N LEU A 420 6.95 -34.91 5.34
CA LEU A 420 6.20 -34.19 6.36
C LEU A 420 7.01 -34.03 7.66
N GLU A 421 7.73 -35.06 8.11
CA GLU A 421 8.54 -34.98 9.34
C GLU A 421 9.68 -33.95 9.23
N ASN A 422 10.34 -33.89 8.07
CA ASN A 422 11.40 -32.91 7.82
C ASN A 422 10.84 -31.48 7.75
N HIS A 423 9.71 -31.29 7.07
CA HIS A 423 9.02 -30.00 7.01
C HIS A 423 8.51 -29.56 8.39
N LEU A 424 8.01 -30.47 9.23
CA LEU A 424 7.60 -30.18 10.61
C LEU A 424 8.77 -29.69 11.46
N LYS A 425 9.92 -30.40 11.43
CA LYS A 425 11.13 -30.00 12.17
C LYS A 425 11.63 -28.63 11.72
N SER A 426 11.67 -28.39 10.40
CA SER A 426 12.08 -27.10 9.82
C SER A 426 11.14 -25.97 10.26
N THR A 427 9.83 -26.18 10.15
CA THR A 427 8.82 -25.19 10.50
C THR A 427 8.84 -24.87 11.99
N TYR A 428 8.93 -25.88 12.86
CA TYR A 428 9.03 -25.67 14.31
C TYR A 428 10.25 -24.82 14.69
N LYS A 429 11.43 -25.12 14.13
CA LYS A 429 12.64 -24.31 14.34
C LYS A 429 12.47 -22.88 13.85
N PHE A 430 11.79 -22.68 12.72
CA PHE A 430 11.54 -21.36 12.17
C PHE A 430 10.60 -20.53 13.07
N LEU A 431 9.47 -21.10 13.51
CA LEU A 431 8.52 -20.44 14.40
C LEU A 431 9.14 -20.06 15.75
N LEU A 432 10.00 -20.93 16.29
CA LEU A 432 10.78 -20.61 17.50
C LEU A 432 11.71 -19.42 17.27
N LYS A 433 12.44 -19.40 16.14
CA LYS A 433 13.35 -18.30 15.80
C LYS A 433 12.63 -16.95 15.66
N MET A 434 11.41 -16.96 15.13
CA MET A 434 10.59 -15.75 14.92
C MET A 434 9.75 -15.35 16.13
N ASN A 435 9.91 -16.04 17.28
CA ASN A 435 9.08 -15.84 18.46
C ASN A 435 7.58 -15.83 18.12
N ASP A 436 7.15 -16.82 17.32
CA ASP A 436 5.78 -16.94 16.80
C ASP A 436 5.21 -18.36 17.00
N LEU A 437 5.76 -19.10 17.96
CA LEU A 437 5.27 -20.42 18.37
C LEU A 437 4.21 -20.28 19.48
N HIS A 438 3.01 -19.83 19.11
CA HIS A 438 1.88 -19.68 20.02
C HIS A 438 1.02 -20.95 20.09
N GLU A 439 -0.05 -20.93 20.90
CA GLU A 439 -0.81 -22.15 21.22
C GLU A 439 -1.43 -22.78 19.97
N VAL A 440 -1.99 -21.99 19.05
CA VAL A 440 -2.54 -22.52 17.79
C VAL A 440 -1.45 -23.23 16.98
N GLN A 441 -0.27 -22.63 16.82
CA GLN A 441 0.84 -23.26 16.08
C GLN A 441 1.34 -24.54 16.74
N LYS A 442 1.45 -24.55 18.07
CA LYS A 442 1.84 -25.74 18.83
C LYS A 442 0.84 -26.88 18.63
N GLU A 443 -0.45 -26.59 18.69
CA GLU A 443 -1.50 -27.59 18.48
C GLU A 443 -1.49 -28.14 17.05
N ILE A 444 -1.28 -27.31 16.02
CA ILE A 444 -1.10 -27.79 14.63
C ILE A 444 0.09 -28.74 14.55
N ILE A 445 1.26 -28.33 15.05
CA ILE A 445 2.49 -29.15 14.96
C ILE A 445 2.35 -30.45 15.75
N LYS A 446 1.75 -30.38 16.95
CA LYS A 446 1.51 -31.54 17.81
C LYS A 446 0.55 -32.52 17.14
N PHE A 447 -0.54 -32.02 16.56
CA PHE A 447 -1.49 -32.84 15.81
C PHE A 447 -0.80 -33.55 14.64
N LEU A 448 -0.11 -32.80 13.78
CA LEU A 448 0.56 -33.34 12.60
C LEU A 448 1.67 -34.34 12.96
N ARG A 449 2.40 -34.13 14.06
CA ARG A 449 3.42 -35.06 14.54
C ARG A 449 2.84 -36.40 15.02
N ASN A 450 1.64 -36.38 15.58
CA ASN A 450 1.00 -37.57 16.15
C ASN A 450 0.12 -38.33 15.15
N LEU A 451 -0.10 -37.80 13.94
CA LEU A 451 -0.95 -38.41 12.92
C LEU A 451 -0.61 -39.87 12.63
N ASN A 452 0.67 -40.21 12.49
CA ASN A 452 1.12 -41.58 12.20
C ASN A 452 0.85 -42.57 13.35
N ASN A 453 0.55 -42.07 14.55
CA ASN A 453 0.26 -42.89 15.72
C ASN A 453 -1.25 -43.12 15.91
N PHE A 454 -2.10 -42.46 15.11
CA PHE A 454 -3.55 -42.62 15.21
C PHE A 454 -4.03 -43.77 14.34
N TYR A 455 -4.88 -44.64 14.91
CA TYR A 455 -5.61 -45.61 14.11
C TYR A 455 -6.56 -44.90 13.15
N PRO A 456 -6.75 -45.38 11.91
CA PRO A 456 -7.65 -44.75 10.93
C PRO A 456 -9.08 -44.49 11.47
N ALA A 457 -9.58 -45.38 12.32
CA ALA A 457 -10.89 -45.26 12.97
C ALA A 457 -10.96 -44.10 13.98
N ASP A 458 -9.83 -43.71 14.58
CA ASP A 458 -9.74 -42.68 15.62
C ASP A 458 -9.40 -41.29 15.07
N ILE A 459 -8.89 -41.18 13.83
CA ILE A 459 -8.50 -39.89 13.22
C ILE A 459 -9.65 -38.86 13.27
N LYS A 460 -10.88 -39.30 12.95
CA LYS A 460 -12.06 -38.43 13.00
C LYS A 460 -12.34 -37.89 14.42
N LYS A 461 -12.05 -38.69 15.45
CA LYS A 461 -12.17 -38.28 16.86
C LYS A 461 -11.11 -37.24 17.23
N GLU A 462 -9.89 -37.40 16.75
CA GLU A 462 -8.81 -36.43 16.95
C GLU A 462 -9.08 -35.10 16.25
N PHE A 463 -9.65 -35.12 15.03
CA PHE A 463 -10.12 -33.89 14.36
C PHE A 463 -11.18 -33.15 15.18
N LYS A 464 -12.16 -33.87 15.76
CA LYS A 464 -13.17 -33.26 16.65
C LYS A 464 -12.54 -32.62 17.90
N LYS A 465 -11.53 -33.26 18.51
CA LYS A 465 -10.80 -32.69 19.66
C LYS A 465 -10.06 -31.41 19.27
N MET A 466 -9.36 -31.44 18.13
CA MET A 466 -8.64 -30.28 17.62
C MET A 466 -9.59 -29.12 17.29
N HIS A 467 -10.72 -29.41 16.66
CA HIS A 467 -11.76 -28.42 16.36
C HIS A 467 -12.29 -27.75 17.64
N ALA A 468 -12.66 -28.53 18.66
CA ALA A 468 -13.12 -27.99 19.93
C ALA A 468 -12.06 -27.08 20.60
N ARG A 469 -10.78 -27.49 20.56
CA ARG A 469 -9.67 -26.68 21.08
C ARG A 469 -9.49 -25.39 20.30
N PHE A 470 -9.67 -25.40 18.97
CA PHE A 470 -9.52 -24.20 18.15
C PHE A 470 -10.66 -23.21 18.31
N VAL A 471 -11.89 -23.70 18.48
CA VAL A 471 -13.04 -22.84 18.84
C VAL A 471 -12.84 -22.16 20.20
N GLU A 472 -12.14 -22.81 21.14
CA GLU A 472 -11.73 -22.19 22.40
C GLU A 472 -10.65 -21.11 22.18
N LEU A 473 -9.59 -21.44 21.44
CA LEU A 473 -8.47 -20.53 21.16
C LEU A 473 -8.87 -19.32 20.30
N GLU A 474 -9.87 -19.45 19.42
CA GLU A 474 -10.41 -18.34 18.64
C GLU A 474 -11.00 -17.23 19.53
N LYS A 475 -11.46 -17.56 20.74
CA LYS A 475 -11.97 -16.59 21.72
C LYS A 475 -10.87 -15.86 22.48
N ASN A 476 -9.63 -16.37 22.43
CA ASN A 476 -8.49 -15.73 23.08
C ASN A 476 -8.00 -14.55 22.23
N THR A 477 -7.85 -13.38 22.87
CA THR A 477 -7.49 -12.11 22.23
C THR A 477 -6.26 -12.18 21.33
N TYR A 478 -5.23 -12.95 21.70
CA TYR A 478 -3.98 -13.03 20.96
C TYR A 478 -3.92 -14.23 20.02
N GLU A 479 -4.53 -15.35 20.38
CA GLU A 479 -4.53 -16.57 19.56
C GLU A 479 -5.46 -16.44 18.33
N LYS A 480 -6.51 -15.61 18.41
CA LYS A 480 -7.45 -15.37 17.31
C LYS A 480 -6.77 -14.92 16.00
N ARG A 481 -5.57 -14.32 16.07
CA ARG A 481 -4.79 -13.87 14.91
C ARG A 481 -4.48 -15.00 13.92
N ALA A 482 -4.30 -16.23 14.42
CA ALA A 482 -3.97 -17.37 13.57
C ALA A 482 -5.09 -17.70 12.58
N PHE A 483 -6.33 -17.46 12.99
CA PHE A 483 -7.53 -17.73 12.20
C PHE A 483 -7.81 -16.64 11.14
N LEU A 484 -7.08 -15.52 11.19
CA LEU A 484 -7.16 -14.46 10.16
C LEU A 484 -6.46 -14.87 8.86
N TYR A 485 -5.40 -15.68 8.98
CA TYR A 485 -4.57 -16.12 7.87
C TYR A 485 -5.10 -17.42 7.25
N LEU A 486 -5.64 -18.32 8.08
CA LEU A 486 -6.11 -19.62 7.66
C LEU A 486 -7.42 -19.96 8.35
N ASP A 487 -8.48 -20.24 7.57
CA ASP A 487 -9.74 -20.77 8.10
C ASP A 487 -9.60 -22.28 8.40
N ILE A 488 -8.75 -22.56 9.39
CA ILE A 488 -8.42 -23.93 9.82
C ILE A 488 -9.63 -24.60 10.49
N ILE A 489 -10.57 -23.81 11.02
CA ILE A 489 -11.82 -24.33 11.61
C ILE A 489 -12.68 -24.92 10.51
N SER A 490 -12.92 -24.20 9.40
CA SER A 490 -13.68 -24.74 8.26
C SER A 490 -12.97 -25.93 7.61
N TRP A 491 -11.62 -25.94 7.59
CA TRP A 491 -10.87 -27.13 7.16
C TRP A 491 -11.13 -28.34 8.07
N LEU A 492 -11.08 -28.18 9.40
CA LEU A 492 -11.36 -29.29 10.33
C LEU A 492 -12.79 -29.81 10.19
N GLU A 493 -13.76 -28.91 10.04
CA GLU A 493 -15.16 -29.30 9.79
C GLU A 493 -15.29 -30.11 8.50
N SER A 494 -14.53 -29.76 7.44
CA SER A 494 -14.51 -30.51 6.18
C SER A 494 -14.09 -31.96 6.38
N LYS A 495 -13.13 -32.20 7.28
CA LYS A 495 -12.67 -33.55 7.66
C LYS A 495 -13.62 -34.29 8.56
N ILE A 496 -14.31 -33.58 9.45
CA ILE A 496 -15.31 -34.18 10.35
C ILE A 496 -16.57 -34.57 9.55
N GLU A 497 -17.00 -33.74 8.61
CA GLU A 497 -18.22 -33.96 7.82
C GLU A 497 -17.99 -34.77 6.54
N ASN A 498 -16.72 -34.94 6.14
CA ASN A 498 -16.34 -35.55 4.87
C ASN A 498 -16.98 -34.83 3.66
N ARG A 499 -16.83 -33.50 3.65
CA ARG A 499 -17.33 -32.59 2.60
C ARG A 499 -16.18 -31.69 2.15
N LYS A 500 -16.32 -31.04 0.99
CA LYS A 500 -15.33 -30.06 0.52
C LYS A 500 -15.33 -28.84 1.42
N ILE A 501 -14.15 -28.29 1.70
CA ILE A 501 -14.01 -27.03 2.47
C ILE A 501 -14.78 -25.87 1.83
N ALA A 502 -14.82 -25.82 0.49
CA ALA A 502 -15.58 -24.82 -0.26
C ALA A 502 -17.08 -24.81 0.11
N ASP A 503 -17.68 -25.99 0.31
CA ASP A 503 -19.10 -26.12 0.62
C ASP A 503 -19.42 -25.60 2.02
N ILE A 504 -18.54 -25.87 2.99
CA ILE A 504 -18.66 -25.39 4.37
C ILE A 504 -18.55 -23.88 4.44
N ILE A 505 -17.57 -23.29 3.75
CA ILE A 505 -17.40 -21.83 3.70
C ILE A 505 -18.59 -21.18 2.98
N LYS A 506 -19.08 -21.76 1.88
CA LYS A 506 -20.29 -21.31 1.18
C LYS A 506 -21.51 -21.33 2.10
N GLU A 507 -21.66 -22.35 2.94
CA GLU A 507 -22.74 -22.48 3.91
C GLU A 507 -22.66 -21.42 5.02
N LYS A 508 -21.48 -21.27 5.65
CA LYS A 508 -21.24 -20.21 6.65
C LYS A 508 -21.47 -18.80 6.08
N ALA A 509 -21.05 -18.56 4.84
CA ALA A 509 -21.24 -17.28 4.17
C ALA A 509 -22.72 -16.97 3.87
N LYS A 510 -23.58 -17.99 3.73
CA LYS A 510 -25.04 -17.81 3.60
C LYS A 510 -25.70 -17.48 4.94
N LEU A 511 -25.22 -18.09 6.03
CA LEU A 511 -25.74 -17.83 7.38
C LEU A 511 -25.33 -16.43 7.89
N ASN A 512 -24.14 -15.98 7.54
CA ASN A 512 -23.60 -14.66 7.90
C ASN A 512 -23.95 -13.57 6.87
N SER A 513 -25.18 -13.57 6.32
CA SER A 513 -25.60 -12.64 5.25
C SER A 513 -25.76 -11.16 5.67
N ARG A 514 -24.96 -10.69 6.63
CA ARG A 514 -24.85 -9.28 7.02
C ARG A 514 -23.95 -8.51 6.05
#